data_AF-A0ABD0QM83-F1
#
_entry.id   AF-A0ABD0QM83-F1
#
_cell.length_a   1.000
_cell.length_b   1.000
_cell.length_c   1.000
_cell.angle_alpha   90.00
_cell.angle_beta   90.00
_cell.angle_gamma   90.00
#
_symmetry.space_group_name_H-M   'P 1'
#
loop_
_entity.id
_entity.type
_entity.pdbx_description
1 polymer ?
#
loop_
_entity_poly.entity_id
_entity_poly.type
_entity_poly.pdbx_seq_one_letter_code
_entity_poly.pdbx_strand_id
1 'polypeptide(L)' 'MCSNVTSERMICKSPAVEPKSRIVRVWFEMDNVHIDFNTIKNKPFTYHPNPDLFQLNSESRETPIRFKPGGVLAVE' A
#
# COMPACT_ATOMS: atom_id res chain seq x y z
N MET A 1 -5.14 -10.67 6.79
CA MET A 1 -6.22 -11.01 7.73
C MET A 1 -6.97 -9.73 8.07
N CYS A 2 -8.30 -9.75 8.04
CA CYS A 2 -9.14 -8.60 8.40
C CYS A 2 -9.41 -8.57 9.90
N SER A 3 -9.71 -7.39 10.45
CA SER A 3 -9.97 -7.12 11.87
C SER A 3 -11.15 -6.18 12.07
N ASN A 4 -11.60 -6.00 13.33
CA ASN A 4 -12.76 -5.19 13.70
C ASN A 4 -14.02 -5.57 12.89
N VAL A 5 -14.30 -6.88 12.81
CA VAL A 5 -15.44 -7.42 12.05
C VAL A 5 -16.72 -7.24 12.88
N THR A 6 -17.65 -6.47 12.35
CA THR A 6 -19.02 -6.29 12.84
C THR A 6 -19.99 -6.57 11.69
N SER A 7 -21.29 -6.56 11.98
CA SER A 7 -22.34 -6.69 10.95
C SER A 7 -22.30 -5.59 9.87
N GLU A 8 -21.67 -4.46 10.17
CA GLU A 8 -21.68 -3.28 9.29
C GLU A 8 -20.30 -2.96 8.69
N ARG A 9 -19.21 -3.42 9.31
CA ARG A 9 -17.86 -3.05 8.89
C ARG A 9 -16.84 -4.12 9.21
N MET A 10 -15.79 -4.16 8.40
CA MET A 10 -14.53 -4.81 8.69
C MET A 10 -13.37 -3.95 8.18
N ILE A 11 -12.17 -4.14 8.75
CA ILE A 11 -10.95 -3.48 8.29
C ILE A 11 -10.01 -4.54 7.73
N CYS A 12 -9.60 -4.39 6.47
CA CYS A 12 -8.74 -5.35 5.80
C CYS A 12 -7.47 -4.69 5.30
N LYS A 13 -6.32 -5.36 5.48
CA LYS A 13 -5.11 -5.04 4.74
C LYS A 13 -5.27 -5.53 3.30
N SER A 14 -4.95 -4.70 2.32
CA SER A 14 -4.90 -5.14 0.91
C SER A 14 -3.87 -6.26 0.74
N PRO A 15 -4.15 -7.28 -0.10
CA PRO A 15 -3.18 -8.33 -0.34
C PRO A 15 -1.92 -7.77 -1.00
N ALA A 16 -0.76 -8.38 -0.71
CA ALA A 16 0.45 -8.06 -1.47
C ALA A 16 0.37 -8.73 -2.85
N VAL A 17 0.88 -8.07 -3.87
CA VAL A 17 0.96 -8.58 -5.24
C VAL A 17 2.37 -8.38 -5.77
N GLU A 18 2.81 -9.24 -6.69
CA GLU A 18 4.11 -9.06 -7.33
C GLU A 18 4.12 -7.77 -8.17
N PRO A 19 5.27 -7.06 -8.23
CA PRO A 19 5.41 -5.90 -9.08
C PRO A 19 4.99 -6.20 -10.53
N LYS A 20 4.30 -5.26 -11.18
CA LYS A 20 3.82 -5.36 -12.57
C LYS A 20 2.75 -6.43 -12.81
N SER A 21 2.18 -7.02 -11.77
CA SER A 21 1.02 -7.93 -11.90
C SER A 21 -0.18 -7.21 -12.50
N ARG A 22 -0.89 -7.89 -13.43
CA ARG A 22 -2.19 -7.45 -13.89
C ARG A 22 -3.26 -7.93 -12.92
N ILE A 23 -3.97 -6.98 -12.30
CA ILE A 23 -5.06 -7.30 -11.38
C ILE A 23 -6.31 -7.62 -12.20
N VAL A 24 -6.82 -8.84 -12.03
CA VAL A 24 -8.02 -9.31 -12.71
C VAL A 24 -9.26 -9.09 -11.85
N ARG A 25 -9.18 -9.44 -10.56
CA ARG A 25 -10.31 -9.40 -9.63
C ARG A 25 -9.84 -9.35 -8.19
N VAL A 26 -10.61 -8.70 -7.32
CA VAL A 26 -10.44 -8.74 -5.86
C VAL A 26 -11.80 -9.07 -5.26
N TRP A 27 -11.84 -10.05 -4.36
CA TRP A 27 -13.06 -10.45 -3.65
C TRP A 27 -12.78 -10.69 -2.17
N PHE A 28 -13.84 -10.65 -1.38
CA PHE A 28 -13.85 -11.15 -0.01
C PHE A 28 -14.38 -12.57 -0.03
N GLU A 29 -13.66 -13.48 0.62
CA GLU A 29 -14.08 -14.86 0.85
C GLU A 29 -14.54 -14.98 2.29
N MET A 30 -15.82 -15.33 2.46
CA MET A 30 -16.48 -15.52 3.75
C MET A 30 -17.09 -16.92 3.74
N ASP A 31 -16.31 -17.89 4.21
CA ASP A 31 -16.61 -19.32 4.10
C ASP A 31 -16.84 -19.75 2.64
N ASN A 32 -18.10 -19.96 2.24
CA ASN A 32 -18.48 -20.35 0.87
C ASN A 32 -19.07 -19.20 0.05
N VAL A 33 -19.03 -17.97 0.58
CA VAL A 33 -19.56 -16.77 -0.08
C VAL A 33 -18.41 -15.93 -0.63
N HIS A 34 -18.50 -15.60 -1.91
CA HIS A 34 -17.59 -14.68 -2.59
C HIS A 34 -18.28 -13.36 -2.90
N ILE A 35 -17.73 -12.27 -2.38
CA ILE A 35 -18.25 -10.92 -2.62
C ILE A 35 -17.21 -10.14 -3.41
N ASP A 36 -17.56 -9.75 -4.64
CA ASP A 36 -16.67 -8.95 -5.50
C ASP A 36 -16.53 -7.52 -4.95
N PHE A 37 -15.30 -7.00 -4.91
CA PHE A 37 -15.08 -5.62 -4.50
C PHE A 37 -15.84 -4.61 -5.39
N ASN A 38 -15.92 -4.89 -6.70
CA ASN A 38 -16.55 -3.99 -7.65
C ASN A 38 -18.05 -3.80 -7.37
N THR A 39 -18.75 -4.81 -6.83
CA THR A 39 -20.18 -4.70 -6.49
C THR A 39 -20.42 -3.89 -5.22
N ILE A 40 -19.40 -3.73 -4.35
CA ILE A 40 -19.52 -2.95 -3.11
C ILE A 40 -19.25 -1.46 -3.38
N LYS A 41 -18.25 -1.15 -4.21
CA LYS A 41 -17.81 0.23 -4.45
C LYS A 41 -18.24 0.81 -5.79
N ASN A 42 -18.85 0.01 -6.67
CA ASN A 42 -19.16 0.36 -8.06
C ASN A 42 -17.92 0.91 -8.79
N LYS A 43 -16.74 0.38 -8.45
CA LYS A 43 -15.44 0.77 -9.00
C LYS A 43 -14.44 -0.40 -8.87
N PRO A 44 -13.60 -0.66 -9.89
CA PRO A 44 -12.56 -1.68 -9.80
C PRO A 44 -11.51 -1.35 -8.74
N PHE A 45 -10.97 -2.39 -8.11
CA PHE A 45 -9.80 -2.29 -7.23
C PHE A 45 -8.53 -2.11 -8.07
N THR A 46 -7.64 -1.19 -7.67
CA THR A 46 -6.38 -0.90 -8.38
C THR A 46 -5.19 -0.86 -7.43
N TYR A 47 -4.05 -1.40 -7.86
CA TYR A 47 -2.76 -1.21 -7.21
C TYR A 47 -1.96 -0.14 -7.93
N HIS A 48 -1.19 0.63 -7.17
CA HIS A 48 -0.16 1.52 -7.69
C HIS A 48 1.21 0.92 -7.37
N PRO A 49 2.24 1.19 -8.19
CA PRO A 49 3.61 0.84 -7.86
C PRO A 49 4.01 1.40 -6.49
N ASN A 50 4.88 0.68 -5.78
CA ASN A 50 5.53 1.23 -4.60
C ASN A 50 6.37 2.46 -5.02
N PRO A 51 6.50 3.48 -4.15
CA PRO A 51 7.37 4.61 -4.43
C PRO A 51 8.82 4.16 -4.51
N ASP A 52 9.57 4.78 -5.42
CA ASP A 52 11.01 4.64 -5.49
C ASP A 52 11.63 5.64 -4.51
N LEU A 53 12.37 5.13 -3.53
CA LEU A 53 13.04 5.97 -2.53
C LEU A 53 14.51 6.16 -2.90
N PHE A 54 14.99 7.39 -2.79
CA PHE A 54 16.39 7.72 -3.03
C PHE A 54 17.21 7.70 -1.74
N GLN A 55 18.47 7.24 -1.85
CA GLN A 55 19.39 7.31 -0.72
C GLN A 55 19.74 8.76 -0.42
N LEU A 56 19.71 9.11 0.86
CA LEU A 56 20.26 10.37 1.32
C LEU A 56 21.75 10.45 0.96
N ASN A 57 22.20 11.64 0.57
CA ASN A 57 23.59 11.89 0.19
C ASN A 57 24.06 11.08 -1.03
N SER A 58 23.20 10.99 -2.05
CA SER A 58 23.49 10.28 -3.31
C SER A 58 24.79 10.72 -3.99
N GLU A 59 25.17 11.99 -3.84
CA GLU A 59 26.40 12.57 -4.39
C GLU A 59 27.67 12.24 -3.58
N SER A 60 27.57 11.95 -2.27
CA SER A 60 28.76 11.68 -1.44
C SER A 60 28.51 10.64 -0.36
N ARG A 61 28.25 9.39 -0.79
CA ARG A 61 27.83 8.25 0.07
C ARG A 61 28.67 7.99 1.33
N GLU A 62 29.93 8.41 1.35
CA GLU A 62 30.83 8.21 2.48
C GLU A 62 30.80 9.34 3.52
N THR A 63 30.14 10.48 3.23
CA THR A 63 30.13 11.60 4.16
C THR A 63 28.96 11.50 5.15
N PRO A 64 29.20 11.73 6.46
CA PRO A 64 28.13 11.75 7.45
C PRO A 64 27.13 12.87 7.17
N ILE A 65 25.84 12.54 7.20
CA ILE A 65 24.78 13.53 7.03
C ILE A 65 24.72 14.40 8.29
N ARG A 66 25.05 15.68 8.15
CA ARG A 66 24.96 16.65 9.25
C ARG A 66 23.70 17.48 9.13
N PHE A 67 22.71 17.14 9.94
CA PHE A 67 21.46 17.87 9.97
C PHE A 67 21.63 19.22 10.67
N LYS A 68 21.18 20.30 10.03
CA LYS A 68 21.19 21.63 10.65
C LYS A 68 20.04 21.72 11.66
N PRO A 69 20.23 22.37 12.83
CA PRO A 69 19.11 22.67 13.74
C PRO A 69 18.00 23.42 12.99
N GLY A 70 16.76 22.93 13.06
CA GLY A 70 15.62 23.48 12.32
C GLY A 70 15.50 23.05 10.86
N GLY A 71 16.36 22.15 10.37
CA GLY A 71 16.19 21.54 9.06
C GLY A 71 14.95 20.65 8.98
N VAL A 72 14.50 20.35 7.76
CA VAL A 72 13.46 19.34 7.47
C VAL A 72 14.07 18.28 6.54
N LEU A 73 13.87 17.00 6.86
CA LEU A 73 14.20 15.91 5.94
C LEU A 73 13.07 15.80 4.93
N ALA A 74 13.36 16.13 3.68
CA ALA A 74 12.50 15.76 2.57
C ALA A 74 12.77 14.28 2.25
N VAL A 75 11.72 13.47 2.30
CA VAL A 75 11.73 12.09 1.81
C VAL A 75 10.96 12.13 0.49
N GLU A 76 11.69 12.05 -0.62
CA GLU A 76 11.16 11.93 -1.97
C GLU A 76 11.18 10.47 -2.42
#